data_AF-A0A4Y2QHU9-F1
#
_entry.id   AF-A0A4Y2QHU9-F1
#
_cell.length_a   1.000
_cell.length_b   1.000
_cell.length_c   1.000
_cell.angle_alpha   90.00
_cell.angle_beta   90.00
_cell.angle_gamma   90.00
#
_symmetry.space_group_name_H-M   'P 1'
#
loop_
_entity.id
_entity.type
_entity.pdbx_description
1 polymer ?
#
loop_
_entity_poly.entity_id
_entity_poly.type
_entity_poly.pdbx_seq_one_letter_code
_entity_poly.pdbx_strand_id
1 'polypeptide(L)'
;MTRTTPELALPSPNFQIHNKFLIYFLSGHGPFPSYLHRFKFLDSPHCICEMLGDADHYIFSCSLTKEFHLIKPADEHKKAWFNNLLTNTQAVTKMEGAFRTSRNICDTLTQERDHN
;
A
#
# COMPACT_ATOMS: atom_id res chain seq x y z
N MET A 1 2.31 33.50 14.90
CA MET A 1 3.29 32.49 14.45
C MET A 1 2.55 31.46 13.61
N THR A 2 2.53 31.65 12.29
CA THR A 2 1.79 30.79 11.37
C THR A 2 2.55 29.47 11.17
N ARG A 3 1.92 28.36 11.56
CA ARG A 3 2.44 27.01 11.39
C ARG A 3 2.21 26.61 9.92
N THR A 4 3.25 26.71 9.10
CA THR A 4 3.23 26.23 7.71
C THR A 4 3.30 24.71 7.71
N THR A 5 2.19 24.07 7.37
CA THR A 5 2.13 22.66 7.00
C THR A 5 2.95 22.47 5.71
N PRO A 6 3.89 21.51 5.61
CA PRO A 6 4.56 21.24 4.35
C PRO A 6 3.55 20.55 3.42
N GLU A 7 3.03 21.34 2.48
CA GLU A 7 2.23 20.86 1.36
C GLU A 7 3.09 19.91 0.53
N LEU A 8 2.78 18.62 0.59
CA LEU A 8 3.29 17.64 -0.35
C LEU A 8 2.73 18.05 -1.72
N ALA A 9 3.53 18.78 -2.50
CA ALA A 9 3.18 19.23 -3.83
C ALA A 9 2.68 18.03 -4.64
N LEU A 10 1.37 18.03 -4.91
CA LEU A 10 0.71 17.02 -5.71
C LEU A 10 1.38 16.98 -7.10
N PRO A 11 1.59 15.78 -7.68
CA PRO A 11 2.17 15.67 -9.00
C PRO A 11 1.29 16.39 -10.04
N SER A 12 1.93 16.94 -11.07
CA SER A 12 1.33 17.78 -12.11
C SER A 12 0.07 17.16 -12.75
N PRO A 13 -0.91 17.97 -13.21
CA PRO A 13 -2.26 17.52 -13.59
C PRO A 13 -2.34 16.54 -14.78
N ASN A 14 -1.21 16.21 -15.43
CA ASN A 14 -1.12 15.22 -16.51
C ASN A 14 -0.43 13.91 -16.09
N PHE A 15 -0.24 13.67 -14.80
CA PHE A 15 0.37 12.44 -14.30
C PHE A 15 -0.61 11.26 -14.36
N GLN A 16 -0.78 10.66 -15.54
CA GLN A 16 -1.60 9.46 -15.71
C GLN A 16 -0.83 8.24 -15.19
N ILE A 17 -1.08 7.86 -13.94
CA ILE A 17 -0.60 6.60 -13.38
C ILE A 17 -1.43 5.48 -13.98
N HIS A 18 -0.91 4.78 -14.99
CA HIS A 18 -1.63 3.66 -15.62
C HIS A 18 -1.49 2.34 -14.86
N ASN A 19 -0.62 2.27 -13.85
CA ASN A 19 -0.42 1.05 -13.08
C ASN A 19 -1.32 1.01 -11.85
N LYS A 20 -2.24 0.02 -11.80
CA LYS A 20 -3.17 -0.16 -10.69
C LYS A 20 -2.51 -0.33 -9.32
N PHE A 21 -1.34 -0.97 -9.25
CA PHE A 21 -0.64 -1.20 -7.98
C PHE A 21 -0.01 0.08 -7.46
N LEU A 22 0.52 0.93 -8.34
CA LEU A 22 0.97 2.28 -7.98
C LEU A 22 -0.19 3.12 -7.44
N ILE A 23 -1.37 3.05 -8.08
CA ILE A 23 -2.57 3.72 -7.58
C ILE A 23 -2.93 3.20 -6.19
N TYR A 24 -2.89 1.89 -5.98
CA TYR A 24 -3.21 1.31 -4.67
C TYR A 24 -2.28 1.82 -3.57
N PHE A 25 -0.97 1.84 -3.85
CA PHE A 25 0.02 2.33 -2.90
C PHE A 25 -0.20 3.81 -2.55
N LEU A 26 -0.34 4.67 -3.56
CA LEU A 26 -0.41 6.13 -3.36
C LEU A 26 -1.72 6.58 -2.70
N SER A 27 -2.81 5.91 -3.03
CA SER A 27 -4.13 6.28 -2.51
C SER A 27 -4.45 5.55 -1.20
N GLY A 28 -3.76 4.45 -0.90
CA GLY A 28 -4.14 3.52 0.16
C GLY A 28 -5.42 2.73 -0.14
N HIS A 29 -6.02 2.92 -1.33
CA HIS A 29 -7.15 2.12 -1.78
C HIS A 29 -6.66 0.78 -2.30
N GLY A 30 -7.32 -0.30 -1.97
CA GLY A 30 -6.91 -1.60 -2.49
C GLY A 30 -7.38 -2.76 -1.64
N PRO A 31 -6.91 -3.97 -1.96
CA PRO A 31 -7.29 -5.16 -1.23
C PRO A 31 -6.49 -5.27 0.07
N PHE A 32 -6.59 -4.25 0.93
CA PHE A 32 -5.87 -4.12 2.19
C PHE A 32 -6.82 -4.28 3.38
N PRO A 33 -6.45 -5.00 4.45
CA PRO A 33 -7.30 -5.16 5.62
C PRO A 33 -7.81 -3.83 6.19
N SER A 34 -6.92 -2.84 6.33
CA SER A 34 -7.24 -1.49 6.82
C SER A 34 -8.28 -0.77 5.94
N TYR A 35 -8.15 -0.88 4.62
CA TYR A 35 -9.06 -0.26 3.67
C TYR A 35 -10.43 -0.94 3.67
N LEU A 36 -10.45 -2.28 3.65
CA LEU A 36 -11.69 -3.06 3.62
C LEU A 36 -12.47 -2.97 4.93
N HIS A 37 -11.78 -2.93 6.08
CA HIS A 37 -12.39 -2.71 7.39
C HIS A 37 -13.15 -1.37 7.46
N ARG A 38 -12.66 -0.31 6.79
CA ARG A 38 -13.35 0.99 6.73
C ARG A 38 -14.76 0.88 6.14
N PHE A 39 -14.97 -0.05 5.22
CA PHE A 39 -16.27 -0.32 4.58
C PHE A 39 -16.98 -1.53 5.18
N LYS A 40 -16.54 -2.02 6.35
CA LYS A 40 -17.13 -3.15 7.08
C LYS A 40 -17.04 -4.51 6.35
N PHE A 41 -16.23 -4.61 5.29
CA PHE A 41 -15.98 -5.88 4.59
C PHE A 41 -15.09 -6.84 5.39
N LEU A 42 -14.30 -6.34 6.34
CA LEU A 42 -13.55 -7.13 7.32
C LEU A 42 -13.81 -6.63 8.74
N ASP A 43 -13.65 -7.50 9.75
CA ASP A 43 -13.84 -7.18 11.18
C ASP A 43 -12.68 -6.38 11.76
N SER A 44 -11.48 -6.60 11.23
CA SER A 44 -10.25 -6.05 11.76
C SER A 44 -9.47 -5.34 10.65
N PRO A 45 -8.86 -4.17 10.94
CA PRO A 45 -7.98 -3.48 9.99
C PRO A 45 -6.57 -4.10 9.94
N HIS A 46 -6.30 -5.13 10.74
CA HIS A 46 -4.98 -5.70 10.93
C HIS A 46 -4.69 -6.82 9.92
N CYS A 47 -3.42 -6.95 9.56
CA CYS A 47 -2.88 -8.12 8.87
C CYS A 47 -2.85 -9.32 9.82
N ILE A 48 -2.69 -10.53 9.27
CA ILE A 48 -2.50 -11.78 10.05
C ILE A 48 -1.29 -11.68 10.98
N CYS A 49 -0.27 -10.88 10.64
CA CYS A 49 0.86 -10.62 11.52
C CYS A 49 0.60 -9.52 12.57
N GLU A 50 -0.67 -9.23 12.85
CA GLU A 50 -1.18 -8.33 13.92
C GLU A 50 -0.84 -6.84 13.77
N MET A 51 -0.10 -6.46 12.74
CA MET A 51 0.18 -5.06 12.40
C MET A 51 -0.95 -4.46 11.54
N LEU A 52 -1.06 -3.13 11.49
CA LEU A 52 -2.01 -2.46 10.61
C LEU A 52 -1.80 -2.91 9.15
N GLY A 53 -2.84 -3.47 8.53
CA GLY A 53 -2.77 -4.02 7.18
C GLY A 53 -2.99 -2.92 6.14
N ASP A 54 -2.07 -1.97 6.04
CA ASP A 54 -2.06 -0.90 5.03
C ASP A 54 -1.00 -1.15 3.94
N ALA A 55 -1.01 -0.32 2.88
CA ALA A 55 -0.10 -0.50 1.76
C ALA A 55 1.38 -0.40 2.18
N ASP A 56 1.71 0.56 3.07
CA ASP A 56 3.05 0.76 3.59
C ASP A 56 3.57 -0.49 4.31
N HIS A 57 2.73 -1.09 5.16
CA HIS A 57 3.06 -2.33 5.84
C HIS A 57 3.45 -3.44 4.87
N TYR A 58 2.62 -3.70 3.84
CA TYR A 58 2.91 -4.75 2.87
C TYR A 58 4.14 -4.48 2.00
N ILE A 59 4.49 -3.21 1.74
CA ILE A 59 5.67 -2.86 0.93
C ILE A 59 6.96 -2.82 1.74
N PHE A 60 6.92 -2.44 3.01
CA PHE A 60 8.13 -2.10 3.76
C PHE A 60 8.44 -3.03 4.94
N SER A 61 7.45 -3.73 5.52
CA SER A 61 7.66 -4.38 6.83
C SER A 61 6.94 -5.70 7.07
N CYS A 62 5.93 -6.06 6.26
CA CYS A 62 5.13 -7.25 6.50
C CYS A 62 5.97 -8.53 6.40
N SER A 63 5.87 -9.40 7.40
CA SER A 63 6.57 -10.68 7.44
C SER A 63 6.16 -11.63 6.30
N LEU A 64 4.95 -11.46 5.77
CA LEU A 64 4.38 -12.27 4.69
C LEU A 64 4.83 -11.83 3.28
N THR A 65 5.46 -10.67 3.15
CA THR A 65 5.89 -10.10 1.85
C THR A 65 7.38 -9.74 1.83
N LYS A 66 8.20 -10.40 2.68
CA LYS A 66 9.64 -10.12 2.80
C LYS A 66 10.39 -10.11 1.47
N GLU A 67 10.05 -11.01 0.56
CA GLU A 67 10.66 -11.11 -0.78
C GLU A 67 10.34 -9.90 -1.69
N PHE A 68 9.25 -9.20 -1.39
CA PHE A 68 8.77 -8.04 -2.14
C PHE A 68 9.14 -6.71 -1.50
N HIS A 69 9.86 -6.70 -0.37
CA HIS A 69 10.15 -5.45 0.32
C HIS A 69 10.93 -4.48 -0.56
N LEU A 70 10.48 -3.23 -0.51
CA LEU A 70 11.21 -2.07 -1.00
C LEU A 70 11.87 -1.36 0.17
N ILE A 71 12.90 -0.57 -0.12
CA ILE A 71 13.54 0.26 0.90
C ILE A 71 12.63 1.48 1.14
N LYS A 72 12.22 1.67 2.39
CA LYS A 72 11.47 2.86 2.79
C LYS A 72 12.36 4.10 2.60
N PRO A 73 11.92 5.13 1.84
CA PRO A 73 12.72 6.32 1.64
C PRO A 73 12.83 7.14 2.91
N ALA A 74 13.99 7.77 3.12
CA ALA A 74 14.14 8.86 4.07
C ALA A 74 13.30 10.07 3.61
N ASP A 75 12.86 10.90 4.56
CA ASP A 75 11.94 12.01 4.29
C ASP A 75 12.47 12.98 3.23
N GLU A 76 13.78 13.26 3.27
CA GLU A 76 14.45 14.16 2.34
C GLU A 76 14.48 13.61 0.91
N HIS A 77 14.39 12.28 0.76
CA HIS A 77 14.49 11.58 -0.52
C HIS A 77 13.16 11.07 -1.06
N LYS A 78 12.03 11.31 -0.37
CA LYS A 78 10.70 10.83 -0.76
C LYS A 78 10.36 11.15 -2.21
N LYS A 79 10.52 12.40 -2.65
CA LYS A 79 10.19 12.82 -4.02
C LYS A 79 10.99 12.07 -5.07
N ALA A 80 12.31 11.93 -4.85
CA ALA A 80 13.18 11.21 -5.77
C ALA A 80 12.84 9.72 -5.82
N TRP A 81 12.54 9.12 -4.66
CA TRP A 81 12.13 7.73 -4.55
C TRP A 81 10.81 7.48 -5.29
N PHE A 82 9.80 8.35 -5.13
CA PHE A 82 8.54 8.22 -5.87
C PHE A 82 8.74 8.32 -7.38
N ASN A 83 9.53 9.28 -7.85
CA ASN A 83 9.83 9.39 -9.29
C ASN A 83 10.52 8.12 -9.84
N ASN A 84 11.39 7.50 -9.05
CA ASN A 84 12.05 6.25 -9.42
C ASN A 84 11.07 5.07 -9.43
N LEU A 85 10.16 5.00 -8.45
CA LEU A 85 9.13 3.97 -8.36
C LEU A 85 8.25 3.93 -9.62
N LEU A 86 7.98 5.10 -10.21
CA LEU A 86 7.13 5.25 -11.39
C LEU A 86 7.78 4.74 -12.68
N THR A 87 9.11 4.66 -12.73
CA THR A 87 9.88 4.23 -13.90
C THR A 87 10.56 2.88 -13.70
N ASN A 88 10.64 2.38 -12.46
CA ASN A 88 11.30 1.14 -12.11
C ASN A 88 10.33 -0.06 -12.14
N THR A 89 10.35 -0.79 -13.26
CA THR A 89 9.53 -1.98 -13.47
C THR A 89 9.75 -3.06 -12.40
N GLN A 90 10.97 -3.25 -11.91
CA GLN A 90 11.25 -4.26 -10.88
C GLN A 90 10.58 -3.89 -9.55
N ALA A 91 10.61 -2.61 -9.17
CA ALA A 91 9.91 -2.15 -7.98
C ALA A 91 8.39 -2.31 -8.11
N VAL A 92 7.85 -2.08 -9.31
CA VAL A 92 6.44 -2.32 -9.64
C VAL A 92 6.07 -3.80 -9.53
N THR A 93 6.89 -4.72 -10.05
CA THR A 93 6.66 -6.17 -9.91
C THR A 93 6.66 -6.61 -8.46
N LYS A 94 7.55 -6.04 -7.63
CA LYS A 94 7.55 -6.28 -6.18
C LYS A 94 6.25 -5.80 -5.52
N MET A 95 5.80 -4.58 -5.83
CA MET A 95 4.52 -4.08 -5.32
C MET A 95 3.34 -4.96 -5.73
N GLU A 96 3.33 -5.43 -6.99
CA GLU A 96 2.33 -6.38 -7.46
C GLU A 96 2.31 -7.66 -6.62
N GLY A 97 3.48 -8.26 -6.37
CA GLY A 97 3.59 -9.45 -5.52
C GLY A 97 3.05 -9.22 -4.12
N ALA A 98 3.47 -8.14 -3.47
CA ALA A 98 3.03 -7.79 -2.13
C ALA A 98 1.50 -7.58 -2.04
N PHE A 99 0.92 -6.87 -3.00
CA PHE A 99 -0.52 -6.56 -3.00
C PHE A 99 -1.38 -7.75 -3.43
N ARG A 100 -0.84 -8.68 -4.24
CA ARG A 100 -1.48 -9.98 -4.48
C ARG A 100 -1.53 -10.82 -3.21
N THR A 101 -0.45 -10.86 -2.42
CA THR A 101 -0.46 -11.52 -1.10
C THR A 101 -1.52 -10.91 -0.19
N SER A 102 -1.60 -9.58 -0.12
CA SER A 102 -2.63 -8.88 0.67
C SER A 102 -4.05 -9.23 0.23
N ARG A 103 -4.31 -9.29 -1.09
CA ARG A 103 -5.59 -9.73 -1.63
C ARG A 103 -5.97 -11.14 -1.20
N ASN A 104 -5.06 -12.10 -1.38
CA ASN A 104 -5.32 -13.49 -1.02
C ASN A 104 -5.69 -13.61 0.47
N ILE A 105 -5.01 -12.87 1.34
CA ILE A 105 -5.34 -12.81 2.77
C ILE A 105 -6.75 -12.26 2.99
N CYS A 106 -7.10 -11.14 2.36
CA CYS A 106 -8.43 -10.53 2.52
C CYS A 106 -9.54 -11.44 1.99
N ASP A 107 -9.31 -12.14 0.88
CA ASP A 107 -10.26 -13.08 0.30
C ASP A 107 -10.53 -14.24 1.28
N THR A 108 -9.48 -14.81 1.89
CA THR A 108 -9.61 -15.85 2.93
C THR A 108 -10.39 -15.35 4.14
N LEU A 109 -10.03 -14.17 4.68
CA LEU A 109 -10.71 -13.59 5.86
C LEU A 109 -12.17 -13.23 5.58
N THR A 110 -12.52 -12.93 4.33
CA THR A 110 -13.91 -12.66 3.94
C THR A 110 -14.71 -13.96 3.89
N GLN A 111 -14.14 -15.03 3.33
CA GLN A 111 -14.78 -16.35 3.27
C GLN A 111 -15.06 -16.93 4.66
N GLU A 112 -14.15 -16.78 5.62
CA GLU A 112 -14.35 -17.25 7.00
C GLU A 112 -15.60 -16.63 7.66
N ARG A 113 -15.94 -15.38 7.32
CA ARG A 113 -17.13 -14.70 7.84
C ARG A 113 -18.43 -15.25 7.25
N ASP A 114 -18.44 -15.58 5.96
CA ASP A 114 -19.65 -16.10 5.29
C ASP A 114 -20.05 -17.51 5.78
N HIS A 115 -19.14 -18.23 6.45
CA HIS A 115 -19.37 -19.59 6.95
C HIS A 115 -19.72 -19.66 8.45
N ASN A 116 -19.81 -18.53 9.15
CA ASN A 116 -20.10 -18.46 10.60
C ASN A 116 -21.36 -17.62 10.87
#